data_AF-A0A2E7PFM8-F1
#
_entry.id   AF-A0A2E7PFM8-F1
#
_cell.length_a   1.000
_cell.length_b   1.000
_cell.length_c   1.000
_cell.angle_alpha   90.00
_cell.angle_beta   90.00
_cell.angle_gamma   90.00
#
_symmetry.space_group_name_H-M   'P 1'
#
loop_
_entity.id
_entity.type
_entity.pdbx_description
1 polymer ?
#
loop_
_entity_poly.entity_id
_entity_poly.type
_entity_poly.pdbx_seq_one_letter_code
_entity_poly.pdbx_strand_id
1 'polypeptide(L)'
;MKALAAGRKTKARGLWPRGIGVAAIVAIRVGGLLVAGGMFGRSASVPAPPPDHVVDPVSEAYSFAVERPDVLAYMPCYCGCSDEGHLSNEDCFVHSRLSNGTAVLDSHGGA
;
A
#
# COMPACT_ATOMS: atom_id res chain seq x y z
N MET A 1 -59.90 -56.82 12.53
CA MET A 1 -60.10 -55.38 12.86
C MET A 1 -58.83 -54.85 13.51
N LYS A 2 -58.47 -53.61 13.15
CA LYS A 2 -57.45 -52.69 13.71
C LYS A 2 -56.12 -52.59 12.96
N ALA A 3 -55.95 -51.37 12.43
CA ALA A 3 -54.94 -50.89 11.51
C ALA A 3 -53.58 -50.65 12.18
N LEU A 4 -52.51 -50.89 11.41
CA LEU A 4 -51.15 -50.47 11.73
C LEU A 4 -51.04 -48.95 11.53
N ALA A 5 -50.92 -48.20 12.63
CA ALA A 5 -50.64 -46.77 12.57
C ALA A 5 -49.15 -46.52 12.28
N ALA A 6 -48.88 -45.85 11.16
CA ALA A 6 -47.56 -45.39 10.76
C ALA A 6 -46.99 -44.36 11.75
N GLY A 7 -45.85 -44.68 12.37
CA GLY A 7 -45.11 -43.76 13.23
C GLY A 7 -44.44 -42.65 12.41
N ARG A 8 -44.97 -41.43 12.49
CA ARG A 8 -44.38 -40.23 11.89
C ARG A 8 -43.27 -39.72 12.83
N LYS A 9 -41.99 -39.92 12.47
CA LYS A 9 -40.86 -39.36 13.23
C LYS A 9 -40.90 -37.82 13.16
N THR A 10 -41.07 -37.16 14.30
CA THR A 10 -40.96 -35.70 14.40
C THR A 10 -39.47 -35.32 14.27
N LYS A 11 -39.10 -34.77 13.12
CA LYS A 11 -37.78 -34.15 12.95
C LYS A 11 -37.76 -32.88 13.80
N ALA A 12 -37.17 -32.96 14.99
CA ALA A 12 -36.93 -31.80 15.84
C ALA A 12 -36.18 -30.75 15.01
N ARG A 13 -36.84 -29.63 14.74
CA ARG A 13 -36.26 -28.48 14.05
C ARG A 13 -35.23 -27.88 15.00
N GLY A 14 -33.98 -28.29 14.86
CA GLY A 14 -32.84 -27.72 15.58
C GLY A 14 -32.87 -26.21 15.44
N LEU A 15 -33.07 -25.54 16.57
CA LEU A 15 -32.95 -24.10 16.73
C LEU A 15 -31.45 -23.76 16.64
N TRP A 16 -30.92 -23.58 15.43
CA TRP A 16 -29.60 -22.97 15.26
C TRP A 16 -29.78 -21.45 15.46
N PRO A 17 -29.21 -20.84 16.51
CA PRO A 17 -29.37 -19.42 16.75
C PRO A 17 -28.50 -18.67 15.73
N ARG A 18 -29.14 -18.13 14.69
CA ARG A 18 -28.51 -17.31 13.65
C ARG A 18 -27.85 -16.01 14.18
N GLY A 19 -27.91 -15.74 15.49
CA GLY A 19 -27.43 -14.50 16.11
C GLY A 19 -26.04 -14.55 16.78
N ILE A 20 -25.53 -15.74 17.16
CA ILE A 20 -24.27 -15.83 17.93
C ILE A 20 -23.06 -15.45 17.08
N GLY A 21 -23.06 -15.77 15.78
CA GLY A 21 -21.97 -15.44 14.87
C GLY A 21 -21.78 -13.94 14.65
N VAL A 22 -22.87 -13.18 14.53
CA VAL A 22 -22.81 -11.74 14.25
C VAL A 22 -22.30 -10.95 15.47
N ALA A 23 -22.76 -11.29 16.67
CA ALA A 23 -22.30 -10.64 17.90
C ALA A 23 -20.79 -10.87 18.16
N ALA A 24 -20.29 -12.08 17.88
CA ALA A 24 -18.87 -12.39 18.00
C ALA A 24 -18.01 -11.61 16.98
N ILE A 25 -18.48 -11.47 15.73
CA ILE A 25 -17.78 -10.69 14.70
C ILE A 25 -17.71 -9.20 15.08
N VAL A 26 -18.80 -8.63 15.60
CA VAL A 26 -18.83 -7.22 16.05
C VAL A 26 -17.87 -6.98 17.22
N ALA A 27 -17.85 -7.87 18.21
CA ALA A 27 -16.95 -7.76 19.36
C ALA A 27 -15.46 -7.82 18.96
N ILE A 28 -15.10 -8.71 18.01
CA ILE A 28 -13.72 -8.81 17.48
C ILE A 28 -13.32 -7.53 16.73
N ARG A 29 -14.23 -6.95 15.94
CA ARG A 29 -13.95 -5.73 15.17
C ARG A 29 -13.82 -4.49 16.07
N VAL A 30 -14.64 -4.36 17.11
CA VAL A 30 -14.56 -3.22 18.05
C VAL A 30 -13.35 -3.35 19.00
N GLY A 31 -13.07 -4.56 19.50
CA GLY A 31 -11.90 -4.81 20.36
C GLY A 31 -10.56 -4.68 19.64
N GLY A 32 -10.48 -5.11 18.38
CA GLY A 32 -9.26 -4.97 17.56
C GLY A 32 -8.90 -3.52 17.23
N LEU A 33 -9.90 -2.63 17.14
CA LEU A 33 -9.69 -1.20 16.86
C LEU A 33 -9.02 -0.47 18.04
N LEU A 34 -9.20 -0.94 19.28
CA LEU A 34 -8.63 -0.30 20.47
C LEU A 34 -7.16 -0.68 20.74
N VAL A 35 -6.66 -1.79 20.19
CA VAL A 35 -5.26 -2.26 20.40
C VAL A 35 -4.31 -1.73 19.32
N ALA A 36 -4.80 -1.35 18.14
CA ALA A 36 -3.97 -0.99 17.00
C ALA A 36 -3.41 0.46 17.02
N GLY A 37 -3.84 1.30 17.96
CA GLY A 37 -3.47 2.73 18.00
C GLY A 37 -2.00 3.04 18.32
N GLY A 38 -1.21 2.06 18.80
CA GLY A 38 0.16 2.29 19.29
C GLY A 38 1.30 2.03 18.29
N MET A 39 1.02 1.50 17.09
CA MET A 39 2.07 0.93 16.22
C MET A 39 2.46 1.82 15.03
N PHE A 40 1.76 2.93 14.78
CA PHE A 40 1.89 3.74 13.55
C PHE A 40 2.85 4.95 13.64
N GLY A 41 3.77 4.99 14.62
CA GLY A 41 4.38 6.28 15.02
C GLY A 41 5.90 6.38 15.18
N ARG A 42 6.72 5.39 14.77
CA ARG A 42 8.19 5.51 14.87
C ARG A 42 8.82 5.70 13.49
N SER A 43 8.76 6.93 12.98
CA SER A 43 9.67 7.37 11.92
C SER A 43 11.07 7.50 12.51
N ALA A 44 12.04 6.81 11.91
CA ALA A 44 13.45 7.02 12.23
C ALA A 44 13.89 8.34 11.58
N SER A 45 14.46 9.25 12.38
CA SER A 45 15.13 10.42 11.85
C SER A 45 16.45 9.99 11.19
N VAL A 46 16.59 10.28 9.90
CA VAL A 46 17.89 10.17 9.22
C VAL A 46 18.74 11.35 9.72
N PRO A 47 19.95 11.12 10.28
CA PRO A 47 20.81 12.21 10.71
C PRO A 47 21.19 13.07 9.50
N ALA A 48 21.26 14.38 9.71
CA ALA A 48 21.71 15.30 8.67
C ALA A 48 23.14 14.94 8.20
N PRO A 49 23.46 15.15 6.91
CA PRO A 49 24.82 14.98 6.42
C PRO A 49 25.79 15.89 7.19
N PRO A 50 27.07 15.49 7.35
CA PRO A 50 28.08 16.31 7.99
C PRO A 50 28.23 17.70 7.32
N PRO A 51 28.62 18.73 8.09
CA PRO A 51 28.53 20.13 7.70
C PRO A 51 29.52 20.57 6.61
N ASP A 52 30.52 19.75 6.30
CA ASP A 52 31.51 19.99 5.24
C ASP A 52 31.00 19.59 3.84
N HIS A 53 29.82 18.99 3.75
CA HIS A 53 29.15 18.69 2.48
C HIS A 53 27.80 19.41 2.46
N VAL A 54 27.78 20.59 1.82
CA VAL A 54 26.52 21.24 1.43
C VAL A 54 26.00 20.49 0.21
N VAL A 55 25.32 19.37 0.45
CA VAL A 55 24.56 18.67 -0.59
C VAL A 55 23.25 19.42 -0.79
N ASP A 56 23.03 19.89 -2.01
CA ASP A 56 21.68 20.26 -2.46
C ASP A 56 20.91 18.95 -2.66
N PRO A 57 19.91 18.64 -1.81
CA PRO A 57 19.19 17.37 -1.89
C PRO A 57 18.47 17.19 -3.22
N VAL A 58 18.13 18.29 -3.89
CA VAL A 58 17.49 18.26 -5.21
C VAL A 58 18.48 17.76 -6.25
N SER A 59 19.64 18.41 -6.37
CA SER A 59 20.71 17.98 -7.28
C SER A 59 21.12 16.52 -7.08
N GLU A 60 21.20 16.07 -5.82
CA GLU A 60 21.53 14.68 -5.49
C GLU A 60 20.44 13.70 -5.97
N ALA A 61 19.16 14.05 -5.80
CA ALA A 61 18.06 13.23 -6.27
C ALA A 61 18.07 13.08 -7.80
N TYR A 62 18.32 14.17 -8.54
CA TYR A 62 18.47 14.10 -10.00
C TYR A 62 19.69 13.28 -10.42
N SER A 63 20.82 13.45 -9.74
CA SER A 63 22.03 12.65 -10.02
C SER A 63 21.76 11.17 -9.81
N PHE A 64 21.15 10.82 -8.68
CA PHE A 64 20.74 9.46 -8.38
C PHE A 64 19.78 8.89 -9.43
N ALA A 65 18.80 9.67 -9.88
CA ALA A 65 17.84 9.23 -10.90
C ALA A 65 18.50 8.93 -12.25
N VAL A 66 19.47 9.74 -12.65
CA VAL A 66 20.23 9.52 -13.89
C VAL A 66 21.13 8.30 -13.78
N GLU A 67 21.78 8.10 -12.64
CA GLU A 67 22.76 7.03 -12.40
C GLU A 67 22.10 5.67 -12.09
N ARG A 68 20.95 5.67 -11.41
CA ARG A 68 20.26 4.47 -10.91
C ARG A 68 18.83 4.33 -11.43
N PRO A 69 18.63 4.35 -12.77
CA PRO A 69 17.31 4.10 -13.35
C PRO A 69 16.81 2.69 -13.00
N ASP A 70 17.74 1.74 -12.82
CA ASP A 70 17.44 0.36 -12.39
C ASP A 70 16.73 0.31 -11.03
N VAL A 71 16.91 1.32 -10.17
CA VAL A 71 16.24 1.38 -8.87
C VAL A 71 14.90 2.11 -9.01
N LEU A 72 14.91 3.26 -9.68
CA LEU A 72 13.73 4.11 -9.78
C LEU A 72 12.63 3.51 -10.68
N ALA A 73 12.99 2.73 -11.70
CA ALA A 73 12.04 2.09 -12.60
C ALA A 73 11.12 1.08 -11.89
N TYR A 74 11.56 0.46 -10.78
CA TYR A 74 10.71 -0.44 -9.98
C TYR A 74 9.87 0.28 -8.93
N MET A 75 10.16 1.56 -8.66
CA MET A 75 9.36 2.35 -7.74
C MET A 75 8.24 3.02 -8.53
N PRO A 76 6.97 2.72 -8.23
CA PRO A 76 5.86 3.30 -8.97
C PRO A 76 5.74 4.81 -8.66
N CYS A 77 5.26 5.55 -9.65
CA CYS A 77 4.98 6.99 -9.50
C CYS A 77 3.73 7.19 -8.62
N TYR A 78 3.84 8.06 -7.62
CA TYR A 78 2.75 8.42 -6.70
C TYR A 78 2.30 9.88 -6.82
N CYS A 79 2.81 10.61 -7.81
CA CYS A 79 2.50 12.03 -8.01
C CYS A 79 1.08 12.25 -8.58
N GLY A 80 0.46 11.22 -9.13
CA GLY A 80 -0.87 11.31 -9.76
C GLY A 80 -0.85 11.74 -11.23
N CYS A 81 0.33 11.89 -11.84
CA CYS A 81 0.52 12.29 -13.25
C CYS A 81 0.58 11.10 -14.24
N SER A 82 -0.02 9.95 -13.88
CA SER A 82 0.05 8.76 -14.73
C SER A 82 -0.59 8.96 -16.11
N ASP A 83 -1.60 9.83 -16.20
CA ASP A 83 -2.25 10.20 -17.46
C ASP A 83 -1.34 10.99 -18.41
N GLU A 84 -0.23 11.52 -17.89
CA GLU A 84 0.81 12.23 -18.65
C GLU A 84 1.89 11.28 -19.19
N GLY A 85 1.77 9.98 -18.90
CA GLY A 85 2.65 8.93 -19.40
C GLY A 85 3.76 8.50 -18.43
N HIS A 86 3.79 9.03 -17.22
CA HIS A 86 4.78 8.65 -16.20
C HIS A 86 4.33 7.39 -15.45
N LEU A 87 5.17 6.35 -15.48
CA LEU A 87 4.84 5.01 -14.96
C LEU A 87 5.61 4.68 -13.68
N SER A 88 6.75 5.31 -13.46
CA SER A 88 7.69 5.04 -12.39
C SER A 88 8.28 6.34 -11.83
N ASN A 89 9.01 6.22 -10.72
CA ASN A 89 9.76 7.33 -10.17
C ASN A 89 10.91 7.77 -11.09
N GLU A 90 11.38 6.94 -12.03
CA GLU A 90 12.38 7.38 -13.02
C GLU A 90 11.80 8.51 -13.88
N ASP A 91 10.56 8.32 -14.34
CA ASP A 91 9.87 9.26 -15.22
C ASP A 91 9.63 10.63 -14.54
N CYS A 92 9.65 10.69 -13.20
CA CYS A 92 9.56 11.95 -12.47
C CYS A 92 10.80 12.84 -12.68
N PHE A 93 11.98 12.27 -12.93
CA PHE A 93 13.25 13.00 -12.98
C PHE A 93 13.88 13.00 -14.38
N VAL A 94 13.60 11.99 -15.21
CA VAL A 94 14.20 11.83 -16.54
C VAL A 94 13.09 11.73 -17.58
N HIS A 95 12.97 12.77 -18.40
CA HIS A 95 11.98 12.84 -19.47
C HIS A 95 12.31 11.89 -20.63
N SER A 96 13.59 11.84 -21.01
CA SER A 96 14.06 10.95 -22.08
C SER A 96 15.57 10.76 -22.03
N ARG A 97 16.07 9.80 -22.81
CA ARG A 97 17.50 9.60 -23.03
C ARG A 97 17.82 9.69 -24.52
N LEU A 98 18.80 10.53 -24.85
CA LEU A 98 19.30 10.67 -26.22
C LEU A 98 20.09 9.42 -26.63
N SER A 99 20.36 9.26 -27.93
CA SER A 99 21.08 8.10 -28.48
C SER A 99 22.51 7.92 -27.94
N ASN A 100 23.12 9.01 -27.45
CA ASN A 100 24.43 9.00 -26.80
C ASN A 100 24.36 8.68 -25.29
N GLY A 101 23.18 8.40 -24.74
CA GLY A 101 22.96 8.11 -23.33
C GLY A 101 22.75 9.32 -22.43
N THR A 102 22.84 10.55 -22.95
CA THR A 102 22.56 11.77 -22.17
C THR A 102 21.10 11.81 -21.75
N ALA A 103 20.87 11.98 -20.45
CA ALA A 103 19.53 12.15 -19.89
C ALA A 103 19.03 13.59 -20.11
N VAL A 104 17.80 13.72 -20.60
CA VAL A 104 17.04 14.97 -20.60
C VAL A 104 16.22 14.96 -19.32
N LEU A 105 16.50 15.91 -18.42
CA LEU A 105 15.85 15.98 -17.13
C LEU A 105 14.40 16.45 -17.28
N ASP A 106 13.52 15.86 -16.49
CA ASP A 106 12.15 16.32 -16.35
C ASP A 106 12.06 17.41 -15.27
N SER A 107 11.16 18.39 -15.43
CA SER A 107 10.93 19.44 -14.44
C SER A 107 10.03 19.01 -13.28
N HIS A 108 9.30 17.90 -13.43
CA HIS A 108 8.31 17.44 -12.45
C HIS A 108 8.94 16.98 -11.13
N GLY A 109 10.17 16.46 -11.14
CA GLY A 109 10.91 16.02 -9.96
C GLY A 109 11.27 17.14 -8.98
N GLY A 110 10.95 18.38 -9.32
CA GLY A 110 11.23 19.59 -8.56
C GLY A 110 12.54 20.21 -9.01
N ALA A 111 12.48 21.11 -9.99
CA ALA A 111 13.55 22.07 -10.31
C ALA A 111 13.14 23.47 -9.82
#